data_AF-A0ABC9QVD5-F1
#
_entry.id   AF-A0ABC9QVD5-F1
#
_cell.length_a   1.000
_cell.length_b   1.000
_cell.length_c   1.000
_cell.angle_alpha   90.00
_cell.angle_beta   90.00
_cell.angle_gamma   90.00
#
_symmetry.space_group_name_H-M   'P 1'
#
loop_
_entity.id
_entity.type
_entity.pdbx_description
1 polymer ?
#
loop_
_entity_poly.entity_id
_entity_poly.type
_entity_poly.pdbx_seq_one_letter_code
_entity_poly.pdbx_strand_id
1 'polypeptide(L)' 'MGYFNPELMRNDLDQEEAIQIIKNYIKRLAETYEDIEYAAEVIERVYNEDTTCEDIDFILDCKKLT' A
#
# COMPACT_ATOMS: atom_id res chain seq x y z
N MET A 1 -17.70 -1.16 12.21
CA MET A 1 -16.94 -2.42 12.12
C MET A 1 -15.80 -2.12 11.18
N GLY A 2 -14.58 -1.96 11.69
CA GLY A 2 -13.40 -1.90 10.82
C GLY A 2 -13.35 -3.26 10.13
N TYR A 3 -13.56 -3.26 8.83
CA TYR A 3 -13.55 -4.50 8.10
C TYR A 3 -12.08 -4.93 7.92
N PHE A 4 -11.88 -6.24 7.84
CA PHE A 4 -10.60 -6.90 8.06
C PHE A 4 -10.02 -7.27 6.70
N ASN A 5 -8.87 -6.71 6.33
CA ASN A 5 -8.10 -7.23 5.22
C ASN A 5 -7.17 -8.36 5.70
N PRO A 6 -7.43 -9.63 5.30
CA PRO A 6 -6.65 -10.77 5.77
C PRO A 6 -5.22 -10.79 5.21
N GLU A 7 -4.98 -10.20 4.04
CA GLU A 7 -3.65 -10.19 3.41
C GLU A 7 -2.71 -9.18 4.10
N LEU A 8 -3.22 -8.02 4.51
CA LEU A 8 -2.47 -7.08 5.35
C LEU A 8 -2.12 -7.69 6.72
N MET A 9 -3.09 -8.32 7.39
CA MET A 9 -2.86 -8.98 8.68
C MET A 9 -1.83 -10.11 8.60
N ARG A 10 -1.84 -10.91 7.53
CA ARG A 10 -0.84 -11.98 7.34
C ARG A 10 0.59 -11.46 7.29
N ASN A 11 0.76 -10.20 6.93
CA ASN A 11 2.05 -9.55 6.81
C ASN A 11 2.34 -8.58 7.97
N ASP A 12 1.58 -8.68 9.07
CA ASP A 12 1.67 -7.79 10.23
C ASP A 12 1.61 -6.30 9.85
N LEU A 13 0.77 -5.97 8.84
CA LEU A 13 0.53 -4.61 8.39
C LEU A 13 -0.86 -4.15 8.79
N ASP A 14 -0.92 -2.99 9.42
CA ASP A 14 -2.18 -2.26 9.60
C ASP A 14 -2.54 -1.48 8.33
N GLN A 15 -3.83 -1.28 8.09
CA GLN A 15 -4.31 -0.47 6.96
C GLN A 15 -3.70 0.95 6.96
N GLU A 16 -3.63 1.57 8.13
CA GLU A 16 -3.01 2.89 8.29
C GLU A 16 -1.49 2.85 8.02
N GLU A 17 -0.80 1.79 8.47
CA GLU A 17 0.62 1.61 8.21
C GLU A 17 0.90 1.44 6.71
N ALA A 18 0.13 0.59 6.03
CA ALA A 18 0.22 0.38 4.59
C ALA A 18 0.05 1.69 3.81
N ILE A 19 -0.96 2.48 4.15
CA ILE A 19 -1.20 3.78 3.51
C ILE A 19 -0.03 4.74 3.77
N GLN A 20 0.54 4.76 4.97
CA GLN A 20 1.69 5.61 5.29
C GLN A 20 2.95 5.20 4.51
N ILE A 21 3.19 3.90 4.36
CA ILE A 21 4.30 3.37 3.55
C ILE A 21 4.16 3.84 2.10
N ILE A 22 2.99 3.68 1.50
CA ILE A 22 2.74 4.08 0.11
C ILE A 22 2.85 5.61 -0.04
N LYS A 23 2.30 6.40 0.90
CA LYS A 23 2.44 7.86 0.89
C LYS A 23 3.90 8.31 0.98
N ASN A 24 4.71 7.63 1.79
CA ASN A 24 6.14 7.92 1.89
C ASN A 24 6.89 7.56 0.60
N TYR A 25 6.52 6.45 -0.04
CA TYR A 25 7.01 6.08 -1.37
C TYR A 25 6.68 7.17 -2.40
N ILE A 26 5.42 7.58 -2.52
CA ILE A 26 5.00 8.65 -3.45
C ILE A 26 5.81 9.93 -3.22
N LYS A 27 6.03 10.30 -1.95
CA LYS A 27 6.70 11.55 -1.60
C LYS A 27 8.21 11.55 -1.88
N ARG A 28 8.87 10.38 -1.79
CA ARG A 28 10.34 10.28 -1.79
C ARG A 28 10.92 9.58 -3.01
N LEU A 29 10.15 8.67 -3.63
CA LEU A 29 10.66 7.69 -4.58
C LEU A 29 9.87 7.63 -5.89
N ALA A 30 8.59 8.05 -5.91
CA ALA A 30 7.84 8.10 -7.17
C ALA A 30 8.40 9.21 -8.07
N GLU A 31 9.03 8.81 -9.17
CA GLU A 31 9.66 9.72 -10.14
C GLU A 31 8.72 10.04 -11.31
N THR A 32 7.82 9.10 -11.63
CA THR A 32 6.92 9.21 -12.79
C THR A 32 5.46 9.40 -12.37
N TYR A 33 4.65 9.92 -13.30
CA TYR A 33 3.20 10.01 -13.09
C TYR A 33 2.56 8.62 -12.94
N GLU A 34 3.06 7.63 -13.67
CA GLU A 34 2.59 6.23 -13.59
C GLU A 34 2.83 5.64 -12.20
N ASP A 35 3.98 5.89 -11.57
CA ASP A 35 4.26 5.43 -10.20
C ASP A 35 3.29 6.04 -9.17
N ILE A 36 2.98 7.33 -9.35
CA ILE A 36 2.04 8.06 -8.47
C ILE A 36 0.62 7.53 -8.65
N GLU A 37 0.20 7.32 -9.91
CA GLU A 37 -1.12 6.79 -10.25
C GLU A 37 -1.31 5.38 -9.70
N TYR A 38 -0.35 4.48 -9.92
CA TYR A 38 -0.39 3.12 -9.39
C TYR A 38 -0.42 3.12 -7.86
N ALA A 39 0.43 3.90 -7.21
CA ALA A 39 0.43 4.01 -5.76
C ALA A 39 -0.90 4.57 -5.20
N ALA A 40 -1.57 5.47 -5.93
CA ALA A 40 -2.88 5.97 -5.55
C ALA A 40 -3.97 4.89 -5.69
N GLU A 41 -3.94 4.08 -6.76
CA GLU A 41 -4.84 2.93 -6.90
C GLU A 41 -4.66 1.91 -5.77
N VAL A 42 -3.41 1.60 -5.40
CA VAL A 42 -3.12 0.67 -4.30
C VAL A 42 -3.70 1.21 -2.99
N ILE A 43 -3.59 2.52 -2.72
CA ILE A 43 -4.24 3.15 -1.55
C ILE A 43 -5.76 2.97 -1.58
N GLU A 44 -6.40 3.16 -2.74
CA GLU A 44 -7.84 2.98 -2.89
C GLU A 44 -8.24 1.52 -2.65
N ARG A 45 -7.49 0.55 -3.17
CA ARG A 45 -7.71 -0.89 -2.92
C ARG A 45 -7.49 -1.28 -1.46
N VAL A 46 -6.51 -0.66 -0.78
CA VAL A 46 -6.31 -0.81 0.67
C VAL A 46 -7.52 -0.25 1.44
N TYR A 47 -8.11 0.88 1.03
CA TYR A 47 -9.32 1.43 1.64
C TYR A 47 -10.58 0.60 1.39
N ASN A 48 -10.72 0.05 0.18
CA ASN A 48 -11.83 -0.80 -0.22
C ASN A 48 -11.65 -2.26 0.23
N GLU A 49 -10.52 -2.57 0.88
CA GLU A 49 -10.14 -3.91 1.35
C GLU A 49 -10.07 -4.97 0.25
N ASP A 50 -9.98 -4.53 -0.99
CA ASP A 50 -9.82 -5.33 -2.20
C ASP A 50 -8.33 -5.46 -2.54
N THR A 51 -7.50 -5.57 -1.50
CA THR A 51 -6.04 -5.60 -1.63
C THR A 51 -5.62 -6.98 -2.12
N THR A 52 -4.89 -7.02 -3.23
CA THR A 52 -4.39 -8.26 -3.83
C THR A 52 -3.01 -8.62 -3.29
N CYS A 53 -2.55 -9.86 -3.55
CA CYS A 53 -1.18 -10.23 -3.20
C CYS A 53 -0.13 -9.33 -3.88
N GLU A 54 -0.38 -8.87 -5.11
CA GLU A 54 0.52 -7.95 -5.83
C GLU A 54 0.61 -6.59 -5.11
N ASP A 55 -0.52 -6.08 -4.64
CA ASP A 55 -0.57 -4.83 -3.87
C ASP A 55 0.22 -4.95 -2.55
N ILE A 56 0.16 -6.11 -1.90
CA ILE A 56 0.94 -6.40 -0.68
C ILE A 56 2.43 -6.45 -0.97
N ASP A 57 2.84 -7.16 -2.01
CA ASP A 57 4.25 -7.24 -2.41
C ASP A 57 4.80 -5.84 -2.71
N PHE A 58 4.02 -5.00 -3.40
CA PHE A 58 4.35 -3.60 -3.62
C PHE A 58 4.52 -2.82 -2.31
N ILE A 59 3.58 -2.92 -1.37
CA ILE A 59 3.66 -2.24 -0.07
C ILE A 59 4.92 -2.69 0.70
N LEU A 60 5.21 -3.98 0.71
CA LEU A 60 6.40 -4.53 1.38
C LEU A 60 7.69 -4.05 0.72
N ASP A 61 7.73 -3.94 -0.61
CA ASP A 61 8.87 -3.39 -1.31
C ASP A 61 9.04 -1.89 -1.04
N CYS A 62 7.95 -1.11 -1.02
CA CYS A 62 7.98 0.28 -0.56
C CYS A 62 8.53 0.40 0.87
N LYS A 63 8.15 -0.51 1.77
CA LYS A 63 8.63 -0.55 3.18
C LYS A 63 10.14 -0.82 3.28
N LYS A 64 10.71 -1.62 2.37
CA LYS A 64 12.17 -1.86 2.33
C LYS A 64 12.95 -0.65 1.80
N LEU A 65 12.29 0.19 0.99
CA LEU A 65 12.89 1.36 0.35
C LEU A 65 12.77 2.65 1.16
N THR A 66 11.99 2.66 2.25
CA THR A 66 11.74 3.85 3.10
C THR A 66 12.52 3.86 4.41
#